data_AF-A0AAW7R459-F1
#
_entry.id   AF-A0AAW7R459-F1
#
_cell.length_a   1.000
_cell.length_b   1.000
_cell.length_c   1.000
_cell.angle_alpha   90.00
_cell.angle_beta   90.00
_cell.angle_gamma   90.00
#
_symmetry.space_group_name_H-M   'P 1'
#
loop_
_entity.id
_entity.type
_entity.pdbx_description
1 polymer ?
#
loop_
_entity_poly.entity_id
_entity_poly.type
_entity_poly.pdbx_seq_one_letter_code
_entity_poly.pdbx_strand_id
1 'polypeptide(L)'
;MGNKSTWLWVIAAVIGLALFGDEVLGLLGAIIGLIVSIGITGLVMLAIAIGAFALVVMVGGSIAVALIVSAVALVAVLFSWLWPYLLLLGILYLLVRKRPKAV
;
A
#
# COMPACT_ATOMS: atom_id res chain seq x y z
N MET A 1 -31.17 -39.22 18.97
CA MET A 1 -30.11 -38.41 19.63
C MET A 1 -29.58 -37.33 18.66
N GLY A 2 -30.43 -36.45 18.13
CA GLY A 2 -30.07 -35.53 17.03
C GLY A 2 -30.02 -34.03 17.35
N ASN A 3 -30.79 -33.53 18.33
CA ASN A 3 -30.98 -32.09 18.49
C ASN A 3 -30.19 -31.45 19.65
N LYS A 4 -29.83 -32.21 20.70
CA LYS A 4 -29.08 -31.67 21.85
C LYS A 4 -27.63 -31.32 21.51
N SER A 5 -27.00 -32.10 20.62
CA SER A 5 -25.61 -31.87 20.17
C SER A 5 -25.51 -30.55 19.40
N THR A 6 -26.38 -30.33 18.41
CA THR A 6 -26.43 -29.09 17.63
C THR A 6 -26.63 -27.86 18.51
N TRP A 7 -27.50 -27.95 19.52
CA TRP A 7 -27.74 -26.83 20.43
C TRP A 7 -26.56 -26.50 21.33
N LEU A 8 -25.81 -27.52 21.77
CA LEU A 8 -24.56 -27.32 22.52
C LEU A 8 -23.48 -26.64 21.67
N TRP A 9 -23.38 -26.97 20.39
CA TRP A 9 -22.47 -26.28 19.46
C TRP A 9 -22.84 -24.81 19.24
N VAL A 10 -24.14 -24.49 19.13
CA VAL A 10 -24.59 -23.10 19.03
C VAL A 10 -24.26 -22.32 20.30
N ILE A 11 -24.51 -22.89 21.48
CA ILE A 11 -24.18 -22.22 22.76
C ILE A 11 -22.67 -22.05 22.90
N ALA A 12 -21.87 -23.07 22.56
CA ALA A 12 -20.42 -22.98 22.57
C ALA A 12 -19.89 -21.92 21.59
N ALA A 13 -20.47 -21.79 20.40
CA ALA A 13 -20.12 -20.75 19.44
C ALA A 13 -20.48 -19.35 19.95
N VAL A 14 -21.64 -19.18 20.60
CA VAL A 14 -22.04 -17.90 21.19
C VAL A 14 -21.12 -17.50 22.35
N ILE A 15 -20.76 -18.43 23.23
CA ILE A 15 -19.83 -18.18 24.33
C ILE A 15 -18.42 -17.89 23.78
N GLY A 16 -17.97 -18.65 22.79
CA GLY A 16 -16.70 -18.43 22.12
C GLY A 16 -16.62 -17.05 21.47
N LEU A 17 -17.70 -16.61 20.80
CA LEU A 17 -17.78 -15.28 20.18
C LEU A 17 -17.97 -14.16 21.21
N ALA A 18 -18.54 -14.43 22.39
CA ALA A 18 -18.60 -13.44 23.47
C ALA A 18 -17.24 -13.22 24.14
N LEU A 19 -16.39 -14.25 24.20
CA LEU A 19 -15.07 -14.20 24.85
C LEU A 19 -13.94 -13.81 23.89
N PHE A 20 -14.05 -14.17 22.61
CA PHE A 20 -13.04 -13.93 21.57
C PHE A 20 -13.59 -13.17 20.35
N GLY A 21 -14.77 -12.55 20.50
CA GLY A 21 -15.43 -11.83 19.41
C GLY A 21 -14.59 -10.67 18.90
N ASP A 22 -13.94 -9.94 19.80
CA ASP A 22 -13.11 -8.80 19.44
C ASP A 22 -11.88 -9.23 18.63
N GLU A 23 -11.24 -10.35 18.98
CA GLU A 23 -10.12 -10.91 18.22
C GLU A 23 -10.57 -11.44 16.86
N VAL A 24 -11.70 -12.15 16.80
CA VAL A 24 -12.22 -12.72 15.55
C VAL A 24 -12.69 -11.63 14.60
N LEU A 25 -13.43 -10.65 15.09
CA LEU A 25 -13.87 -9.49 14.31
C LEU A 25 -12.69 -8.60 13.92
N GLY A 26 -11.70 -8.45 14.81
CA GLY A 26 -10.44 -7.75 14.53
C GLY A 26 -9.65 -8.41 13.40
N LEU A 27 -9.54 -9.73 13.41
CA LEU A 27 -8.87 -10.49 12.35
C LEU A 27 -9.61 -10.37 11.01
N LEU A 28 -10.95 -10.49 11.02
CA LEU A 28 -11.76 -10.28 9.82
C LEU A 28 -11.64 -8.86 9.27
N GLY A 29 -11.65 -7.86 10.15
CA GLY A 29 -11.41 -6.46 9.80
C GLY A 29 -10.03 -6.24 9.18
N ALA A 30 -8.99 -6.88 9.72
CA ALA A 30 -7.62 -6.82 9.18
C ALA A 30 -7.53 -7.44 7.78
N ILE A 31 -8.18 -8.59 7.56
CA ILE A 31 -8.22 -9.25 6.23
C ILE A 31 -8.92 -8.36 5.22
N ILE A 32 -10.10 -7.83 5.55
CA ILE A 32 -10.86 -6.93 4.67
C ILE A 32 -10.04 -5.67 4.40
N GLY A 33 -9.44 -5.07 5.43
CA GLY A 33 -8.58 -3.90 5.31
C GLY A 33 -7.38 -4.15 4.40
N LEU A 34 -6.76 -5.33 4.48
CA LEU A 34 -5.66 -5.71 3.61
C LEU A 34 -6.10 -5.84 2.15
N ILE A 35 -7.23 -6.49 1.89
CA ILE A 35 -7.78 -6.62 0.52
C ILE A 35 -8.08 -5.24 -0.07
N VAL A 36 -8.76 -4.38 0.70
CA VAL A 36 -9.09 -3.02 0.28
C VAL A 36 -7.82 -2.20 0.06
N SER A 37 -6.83 -2.31 0.95
CA SER A 37 -5.53 -1.63 0.82
C SER A 37 -4.80 -2.02 -0.46
N ILE A 38 -4.70 -3.32 -0.76
CA ILE A 38 -4.08 -3.81 -2.00
C ILE A 38 -4.84 -3.28 -3.21
N GLY A 39 -6.17 -3.33 -3.18
CA GLY A 39 -7.03 -2.83 -4.27
C GLY A 39 -6.82 -1.34 -4.53
N ILE A 40 -6.91 -0.51 -3.50
CA ILE A 40 -6.74 0.95 -3.60
C ILE A 40 -5.32 1.27 -4.05
N THR A 41 -4.30 0.63 -3.47
CA THR A 41 -2.90 0.88 -3.84
C THR A 41 -2.66 0.53 -5.31
N GLY A 42 -3.19 -0.59 -5.79
CA GLY A 42 -3.13 -0.98 -7.20
C GLY A 42 -3.78 0.04 -8.13
N LEU A 43 -4.98 0.52 -7.77
CA LEU A 43 -5.69 1.55 -8.54
C LEU A 43 -4.92 2.88 -8.58
N VAL A 44 -4.33 3.30 -7.47
CA VAL A 44 -3.52 4.52 -7.39
C VAL A 44 -2.26 4.40 -8.25
N MET A 45 -1.55 3.27 -8.19
CA MET A 45 -0.38 3.01 -9.05
C MET A 45 -0.74 3.13 -10.54
N LEU A 46 -1.87 2.55 -10.93
CA LEU A 46 -2.34 2.57 -12.30
C LEU A 46 -2.76 3.99 -12.74
N ALA A 47 -3.43 4.73 -11.86
CA ALA A 47 -3.78 6.13 -12.12
C ALA A 47 -2.55 7.01 -12.35
N ILE A 48 -1.49 6.82 -11.55
CA ILE A 48 -0.22 7.55 -11.74
C ILE A 48 0.44 7.19 -13.06
N ALA A 49 0.48 5.91 -13.43
CA ALA A 49 1.03 5.46 -14.71
C ALA A 49 0.29 6.05 -15.90
N ILE A 50 -1.05 6.03 -15.88
CA ILE A 50 -1.88 6.65 -16.91
C ILE A 50 -1.68 8.16 -16.94
N GLY A 51 -1.61 8.82 -15.77
CA GLY A 51 -1.34 10.25 -15.68
C GLY A 51 0.00 10.63 -16.32
N ALA A 52 1.07 9.89 -16.00
CA ALA A 52 2.39 10.09 -16.59
C ALA A 52 2.37 9.88 -18.11
N PHE A 53 1.71 8.82 -18.58
CA PHE A 53 1.51 8.55 -20.01
C PHE A 53 0.81 9.72 -20.71
N ALA A 54 -0.34 10.13 -20.16
CA ALA A 54 -1.18 11.17 -20.73
C ALA A 54 -0.43 12.52 -20.79
N LEU A 55 0.33 12.87 -19.74
CA LEU A 55 1.15 14.08 -19.73
C LEU A 55 2.15 14.11 -20.88
N VAL A 56 2.87 13.01 -21.13
CA VAL A 56 3.85 12.95 -22.23
C VAL A 56 3.17 13.08 -23.59
N VAL A 57 2.02 12.42 -23.78
CA VAL A 57 1.26 12.51 -25.03
C VAL A 57 0.71 13.93 -25.24
N MET A 58 0.20 14.58 -24.20
CA MET A 58 -0.33 15.95 -24.28
C MET A 58 0.73 16.99 -24.65
N VAL A 59 1.98 16.77 -24.25
CA VAL A 59 3.12 17.64 -24.63
C VAL A 59 3.60 17.37 -26.07
N GLY A 60 3.00 16.40 -26.77
CA GLY A 60 3.38 16.03 -28.14
C GLY A 60 4.55 15.05 -28.21
N GLY A 61 4.86 14.36 -27.10
CA GLY A 61 5.88 13.32 -27.07
C GLY A 61 5.47 12.07 -27.87
N SER A 62 6.46 11.27 -28.27
CA SER A 62 6.20 10.00 -28.94
C SER A 62 5.63 8.96 -27.97
N ILE A 63 4.83 8.02 -28.49
CA ILE A 63 4.24 6.92 -27.70
C ILE A 63 5.34 6.09 -27.02
N ALA A 64 6.47 5.87 -27.69
CA ALA A 64 7.60 5.15 -27.13
C ALA A 64 8.16 5.85 -25.87
N VAL A 65 8.30 7.18 -25.91
CA VAL A 65 8.75 7.96 -24.75
C VAL A 65 7.69 7.94 -23.64
N ALA A 66 6.41 8.04 -23.98
CA ALA A 66 5.31 7.98 -23.00
C ALA A 66 5.29 6.64 -22.24
N LEU A 67 5.53 5.52 -22.93
CA LEU A 67 5.64 4.20 -22.31
C LEU A 67 6.82 4.11 -21.35
N ILE A 68 7.99 4.61 -21.75
CA ILE A 68 9.18 4.62 -20.89
C ILE A 68 8.92 5.44 -19.63
N VAL A 69 8.39 6.66 -19.78
CA VAL A 69 8.09 7.54 -18.64
C VAL A 69 7.06 6.90 -17.70
N SER A 70 6.05 6.23 -18.24
CA SER A 70 5.04 5.52 -17.45
C SER A 70 5.63 4.32 -16.69
N ALA A 71 6.53 3.57 -17.32
CA ALA A 71 7.25 2.48 -16.67
C ALA A 71 8.16 3.01 -15.55
N VAL A 72 8.88 4.10 -15.79
CA VAL A 72 9.70 4.78 -14.77
C VAL A 72 8.83 5.29 -13.61
N ALA A 73 7.67 5.86 -13.91
CA ALA A 73 6.72 6.30 -12.89
C ALA A 73 6.21 5.14 -12.04
N LEU A 74 5.85 3.99 -12.65
CA LEU A 74 5.48 2.78 -11.92
C LEU A 74 6.58 2.30 -10.98
N VAL A 75 7.81 2.24 -11.47
CA VAL A 75 8.98 1.85 -10.65
C VAL A 75 9.17 2.85 -9.50
N ALA A 76 9.12 4.15 -9.77
CA ALA A 76 9.25 5.18 -8.73
C ALA A 76 8.17 5.08 -7.65
N VAL A 77 6.93 4.72 -8.03
CA VAL A 77 5.84 4.50 -7.07
C VAL A 77 6.05 3.23 -6.26
N LEU A 78 6.55 2.14 -6.84
CA LEU A 78 6.91 0.93 -6.10
C LEU A 78 7.98 1.19 -5.01
N PHE A 79 8.88 2.13 -5.27
CA PHE A 79 9.90 2.59 -4.32
C PHE A 79 9.50 3.86 -3.56
N SER A 80 8.22 4.26 -3.58
CA SER A 80 7.74 5.47 -2.88
C SER A 80 8.06 5.45 -1.38
N TRP A 81 8.04 4.27 -0.76
CA TRP A 81 8.40 4.05 0.63
C TRP A 81 9.89 4.32 0.95
N LEU A 82 10.77 4.31 -0.06
CA LEU A 82 12.21 4.53 0.10
C LEU A 82 12.56 6.02 0.20
N TRP A 83 11.74 6.90 -0.37
CA TRP A 83 11.99 8.35 -0.42
C TRP A 83 12.19 9.00 0.95
N PRO A 84 11.39 8.72 2.00
CA PRO A 84 11.64 9.25 3.34
C PRO A 84 13.02 8.88 3.88
N TYR A 85 13.48 7.65 3.63
CA TYR A 85 14.80 7.20 4.06
C TYR A 85 15.92 7.86 3.26
N LEU A 86 15.76 8.03 1.94
CA LEU A 86 16.72 8.76 1.11
C LEU A 86 16.82 10.24 1.53
N LEU A 87 15.69 10.88 1.85
CA LEU A 87 15.66 12.24 2.39
C LEU A 87 16.36 12.32 3.74
N LEU A 88 16.06 11.40 4.67
CA LEU A 88 16.72 11.32 5.97
C LEU A 88 18.24 11.17 5.80
N LEU A 89 18.68 10.25 4.93
CA LEU A 89 20.09 10.00 4.65
C LEU A 89 20.76 11.23 4.02
N GLY A 90 20.06 11.94 3.13
CA GLY A 90 20.50 13.23 2.59
C GLY A 90 20.67 14.30 3.68
N ILE A 91 19.71 14.42 4.60
CA ILE A 91 19.81 15.34 5.74
C ILE A 91 20.97 14.97 6.65
N LEU A 92 21.11 13.69 7.01
CA LEU A 92 22.23 13.20 7.82
C LEU A 92 23.57 13.45 7.12
N TYR A 93 23.66 13.22 5.81
CA TYR A 93 24.84 13.54 5.02
C TYR A 93 25.18 15.03 5.07
N LEU A 94 24.19 15.91 4.90
CA LEU A 94 24.40 17.36 4.99
C LEU A 94 24.82 17.80 6.41
N LEU A 95 24.29 17.18 7.45
CA LEU A 95 24.67 17.44 8.85
C LEU A 95 26.08 16.94 9.18
N VAL A 96 26.49 15.79 8.65
CA VAL A 96 27.81 15.19 8.86
C VAL A 96 28.89 15.85 7.98
N ARG A 97 28.50 16.42 6.83
CA ARG A 97 29.40 17.15 5.95
C ARG A 97 29.96 18.39 6.67
N LYS A 98 31.14 18.25 7.26
CA LYS A 98 31.80 19.26 8.12
C LYS A 98 32.11 20.63 7.50
N ARG A 99 31.91 20.87 6.21
CA ARG A 99 31.93 22.21 5.59
C ARG A 99 31.20 22.16 4.24
N PRO A 100 30.33 23.13 3.88
CA PRO A 100 30.16 23.45 2.47
C PRO A 100 31.51 24.04 2.00
N LYS A 101 32.21 23.36 1.10
CA LYS A 101 33.17 24.06 0.25
C LYS A 101 32.29 24.93 -0.65
N ALA A 102 32.23 26.23 -0.35
CA ALA A 102 31.74 27.22 -1.28
C ALA A 102 32.58 27.06 -2.56
N VAL A 103 31.92 26.68 -3.65
CA VAL A 103 32.47 26.78 -5.00
C VAL A 103 31.95 28.07 -5.57
#